data_AF-X0UGX8-F1
#
_entry.id   AF-X0UGX8-F1
#
_cell.length_a   1.000
_cell.length_b   1.000
_cell.length_c   1.000
_cell.angle_alpha   90.00
_cell.angle_beta   90.00
_cell.angle_gamma   90.00
#
_symmetry.space_group_name_H-M   'P 1'
#
loop_
_entity.id
_entity.type
_entity.pdbx_description
1 polymer ?
#
loop_
_entity_poly.entity_id
_entity_poly.type
_entity_poly.pdbx_seq_one_letter_code
_entity_poly.pdbx_strand_id
1 'polypeptide(L)'
;MHRQEFEQATGLLESARNLLDEVEQVVAEHGELGSTGFFKDAQKEYAEGNITLALVTGEPPPAPSGLGVDSAAYLNGLGEAAGELRRYLLDGIRKGDLSRGEELLSAMDDIYSVLVTMDF
;
A
#
# COMPACT_ATOMS: atom_id res chain seq x y z
N MET A 1 2.41 -1.07 -10.92
CA MET A 1 0.97 -1.42 -10.99
C MET A 1 0.29 -0.99 -12.29
N HIS A 2 0.43 0.27 -12.74
CA HIS A 2 -0.23 0.85 -13.93
C HIS A 2 -0.09 0.09 -15.27
N ARG A 3 0.94 -0.76 -15.44
CA ARG A 3 1.15 -1.57 -16.66
C ARG A 3 0.77 -3.04 -16.51
N GLN A 4 0.18 -3.44 -15.39
CA GLN A 4 -0.05 -4.86 -15.04
C GLN A 4 1.24 -5.69 -15.00
N GLU A 5 2.39 -5.03 -14.84
CA GLU A 5 3.71 -5.64 -14.62
C GLU A 5 3.82 -6.08 -13.14
N PHE A 6 3.02 -7.06 -12.73
CA PHE A 6 2.90 -7.50 -11.33
C PHE A 6 4.19 -8.13 -10.78
N GLU A 7 4.92 -8.86 -11.63
CA GLU A 7 6.21 -9.45 -11.28
C GLU A 7 7.25 -8.35 -10.96
N GLN A 8 7.33 -7.31 -11.79
CA GLN A 8 8.19 -6.17 -11.53
C GLN A 8 7.77 -5.43 -10.25
N ALA A 9 6.47 -5.25 -10.03
CA ALA A 9 5.97 -4.62 -8.81
C ALA A 9 6.38 -5.42 -7.56
N THR A 10 6.28 -6.74 -7.62
CA THR A 10 6.72 -7.63 -6.53
C THR A 10 8.21 -7.45 -6.24
N GLY A 11 9.07 -7.49 -7.26
CA GLY A 11 10.52 -7.28 -7.07
C GLY A 11 10.89 -5.89 -6.54
N LEU A 12 10.13 -4.85 -6.90
CA LEU A 12 10.30 -3.51 -6.33
C LEU A 12 9.88 -3.46 -4.85
N LEU A 13 8.80 -4.15 -4.47
CA LEU A 13 8.36 -4.22 -3.08
C LEU A 13 9.33 -5.03 -2.21
N GLU A 14 9.89 -6.12 -2.73
CA GLU A 14 10.96 -6.85 -2.04
C GLU A 14 12.19 -5.97 -1.80
N SER A 15 12.58 -5.20 -2.81
CA SER A 15 13.69 -4.24 -2.70
C SER A 15 13.37 -3.13 -1.68
N ALA A 16 12.14 -2.63 -1.65
CA ALA A 16 11.68 -1.65 -0.68
C ALA A 16 11.70 -2.21 0.76
N ARG A 17 11.29 -3.47 0.98
CA ARG A 17 11.38 -4.11 2.31
C ARG A 17 12.81 -4.22 2.79
N ASN A 18 13.73 -4.66 1.94
CA ASN A 18 15.15 -4.76 2.29
C ASN A 18 15.73 -3.38 2.69
N LEU A 19 15.39 -2.32 1.94
CA LEU A 19 15.81 -0.95 2.29
C LEU A 19 15.20 -0.47 3.60
N LEU A 20 13.93 -0.78 3.88
CA LEU A 20 13.30 -0.47 5.16
C LEU A 20 14.00 -1.20 6.31
N ASP A 21 14.35 -2.48 6.15
CA ASP A 21 15.09 -3.26 7.15
C ASP A 21 16.46 -2.65 7.45
N GLU A 22 17.20 -2.23 6.42
CA GLU A 22 18.48 -1.53 6.58
C GLU A 22 18.33 -0.23 7.36
N VAL A 23 17.31 0.57 7.04
CA VAL A 23 17.03 1.83 7.74
C VAL A 23 16.62 1.57 9.19
N GLU A 24 15.78 0.57 9.46
CA GLU A 24 15.37 0.19 10.82
C GLU A 24 16.57 -0.20 11.69
N GLN A 25 17.52 -0.96 11.14
CA GLN A 25 18.75 -1.31 11.85
C GLN A 25 19.58 -0.07 12.20
N VAL A 26 19.81 0.82 11.23
CA VAL A 26 20.60 2.05 11.44
C VAL A 26 19.92 2.97 12.46
N VAL A 27 18.60 3.09 12.40
CA VAL A 27 17.79 3.90 13.31
C VAL A 27 17.79 3.33 14.73
N ALA A 28 17.70 2.00 14.89
CA ALA A 28 17.77 1.34 16.19
C ALA A 28 19.12 1.57 16.89
N GLU A 29 20.20 1.67 16.11
CA GLU A 29 21.55 2.00 16.60
C GLU A 29 21.68 3.48 17.02
N HIS A 30 20.86 4.38 16.46
CA HIS A 30 20.97 5.83 16.62
C HIS A 30 19.63 6.45 17.04
N GLY A 31 19.13 6.06 18.22
CA GLY A 31 17.75 6.27 18.74
C GLY A 31 17.10 7.67 18.66
N GLU A 32 17.79 8.71 18.20
CA GLU A 32 17.19 10.02 17.87
C GLU A 32 16.57 10.08 16.45
N LEU A 33 16.79 9.08 15.59
CA LEU A 33 16.27 9.04 14.21
C LEU A 33 14.93 8.29 14.04
N GLY A 34 14.42 7.68 15.11
CA GLY A 34 13.23 6.82 15.13
C GLY A 34 11.91 7.46 14.71
N SER A 35 11.87 8.79 14.60
CA SER A 35 10.67 9.57 14.29
C SER A 35 10.85 10.51 13.11
N THR A 36 11.78 10.25 12.20
CA THR A 36 11.93 11.09 11.00
C THR A 36 10.75 10.88 10.04
N GLY A 37 10.13 11.98 9.58
CA GLY A 37 8.98 11.91 8.67
C GLY A 37 9.26 11.13 7.39
N PHE A 38 10.51 11.11 6.92
CA PHE A 38 10.94 10.34 5.75
C PHE A 38 10.82 8.83 5.91
N PHE A 39 11.09 8.29 7.11
CA PHE A 39 10.97 6.85 7.34
C PHE A 39 9.50 6.42 7.34
N LYS A 40 8.62 7.22 7.95
CA LYS A 40 7.16 6.99 7.90
C LYS A 40 6.60 7.12 6.50
N ASP A 41 7.10 8.07 5.70
CA ASP A 41 6.71 8.24 4.30
C ASP A 41 7.13 7.01 3.46
N ALA A 42 8.35 6.50 3.65
CA ALA A 42 8.78 5.26 2.99
C ALA A 42 7.95 4.03 3.39
N GLN A 43 7.59 3.90 4.69
CA GLN A 43 6.69 2.86 5.16
C GLN A 43 5.27 2.99 4.56
N LYS A 44 4.79 4.21 4.39
CA LYS A 44 3.50 4.52 3.76
C LYS A 44 3.48 4.09 2.29
N GLU A 45 4.48 4.49 1.51
CA GLU A 45 4.62 4.09 0.09
C GLU A 45 4.75 2.56 -0.06
N TYR A 46 5.50 1.92 0.83
CA TYR A 46 5.61 0.45 0.87
C TYR A 46 4.26 -0.21 1.20
N ALA A 47 3.51 0.34 2.15
CA ALA A 47 2.18 -0.15 2.48
C ALA A 47 1.19 0.01 1.31
N GLU A 48 1.14 1.20 0.70
CA GLU A 48 0.33 1.48 -0.48
C GLU A 48 0.60 0.47 -1.59
N GLY A 49 1.86 0.22 -1.92
CA GLY A 49 2.24 -0.68 -2.99
C GLY A 49 1.81 -2.13 -2.73
N ASN A 50 1.99 -2.62 -1.49
CA ASN A 50 1.57 -3.98 -1.12
C ASN A 50 0.04 -4.14 -1.11
N ILE A 51 -0.68 -3.16 -0.55
CA ILE A 51 -2.15 -3.17 -0.50
C ILE A 51 -2.70 -3.12 -1.92
N THR A 52 -2.18 -2.21 -2.75
CA THR A 52 -2.61 -2.07 -4.15
C THR A 52 -2.35 -3.36 -4.91
N LEU A 53 -1.17 -3.97 -4.76
CA LEU A 53 -0.84 -5.24 -5.42
C LEU A 53 -1.82 -6.33 -5.02
N ALA A 54 -2.03 -6.56 -3.72
CA ALA A 54 -2.93 -7.58 -3.23
C ALA A 54 -4.35 -7.41 -3.82
N LEU A 55 -4.91 -6.21 -3.73
CA LEU A 55 -6.27 -5.93 -4.19
C LEU A 55 -6.40 -6.12 -5.71
N VAL A 56 -5.46 -5.61 -6.50
CA VAL A 56 -5.52 -5.82 -7.96
C VAL A 56 -5.09 -7.20 -8.41
N THR A 57 -4.65 -8.09 -7.52
CA THR A 57 -4.48 -9.53 -7.80
C THR A 57 -5.58 -10.40 -7.20
N GLY A 58 -6.51 -9.82 -6.45
CA GLY A 58 -7.63 -10.55 -5.83
C GLY A 58 -7.26 -11.24 -4.51
N GLU A 59 -6.16 -10.79 -3.91
CA GLU A 59 -5.68 -11.26 -2.61
C GLU A 59 -6.11 -10.27 -1.52
N PRO A 60 -6.33 -10.75 -0.27
CA PRO A 60 -6.62 -9.86 0.85
C PRO A 60 -5.42 -8.95 1.16
N PRO A 61 -5.64 -7.67 1.51
CA PRO A 61 -4.57 -6.80 1.95
C PRO A 61 -3.83 -7.37 3.17
N PRO A 62 -2.50 -7.28 3.21
CA PRO A 62 -1.73 -7.70 4.38
C PRO A 62 -2.02 -6.78 5.57
N ALA A 63 -2.00 -7.33 6.78
CA ALA A 63 -2.09 -6.53 8.01
C ALA A 63 -0.82 -5.67 8.23
N PRO A 64 -0.90 -4.56 8.98
CA PRO A 64 0.26 -3.70 9.26
C PRO A 64 1.44 -4.48 9.88
N SER A 65 1.15 -5.42 10.78
CA SER A 65 2.15 -6.29 11.40
C SER A 65 2.78 -7.28 10.41
N GLY A 66 2.03 -7.72 9.40
CA GLY A 66 2.54 -8.57 8.32
C GLY A 66 3.50 -7.83 7.39
N LEU A 67 3.36 -6.51 7.28
CA LEU A 67 4.27 -5.65 6.52
C LEU A 67 5.44 -5.11 7.34
N GLY A 68 5.37 -5.19 8.68
CA GLY A 68 6.36 -4.58 9.56
C GLY A 68 6.41 -3.06 9.43
N VAL A 69 5.24 -2.40 9.40
CA VAL A 69 5.14 -0.93 9.27
C VAL A 69 4.36 -0.32 10.44
N ASP A 70 4.63 0.95 10.72
CA ASP A 70 3.85 1.73 11.70
C ASP A 70 2.37 1.80 11.29
N SER A 71 1.46 1.73 12.27
CA SER A 71 0.02 1.71 11.98
C SER A 71 -0.45 3.01 11.32
N ALA A 72 0.11 4.17 11.66
CA ALA A 72 -0.27 5.42 11.01
C ALA A 72 0.23 5.48 9.56
N ALA A 73 1.44 4.98 9.29
CA ALA A 73 1.95 4.86 7.93
C ALA A 73 1.09 3.90 7.09
N TYR A 74 0.68 2.76 7.66
CA TYR A 74 -0.22 1.81 7.00
C TYR A 74 -1.57 2.43 6.63
N LEU A 75 -2.21 3.13 7.57
CA LEU A 75 -3.52 3.74 7.34
C LEU A 75 -3.46 4.84 6.28
N ASN A 76 -2.36 5.61 6.25
CA ASN A 76 -2.14 6.60 5.22
C ASN A 76 -1.94 5.91 3.84
N GLY A 77 -1.11 4.86 3.79
CA GLY A 77 -0.92 4.06 2.57
C GLY A 77 -2.21 3.36 2.10
N LEU A 78 -3.10 2.97 3.01
CA LEU A 78 -4.43 2.44 2.67
C LEU A 78 -5.30 3.49 1.95
N GLY A 79 -5.22 4.75 2.38
CA GLY A 79 -5.88 5.88 1.72
C GLY A 79 -5.32 6.17 0.32
N GLU A 80 -4.00 6.14 0.16
CA GLU A 80 -3.34 6.33 -1.15
C GLU A 80 -3.65 5.16 -2.10
N ALA A 81 -3.71 3.93 -1.58
CA ALA A 81 -4.05 2.74 -2.36
C ALA A 81 -5.44 2.84 -3.00
N ALA A 82 -6.44 3.42 -2.30
CA ALA A 82 -7.75 3.67 -2.90
C ALA A 82 -7.67 4.60 -4.13
N GLY A 83 -6.72 5.55 -4.16
CA GLY A 83 -6.43 6.39 -5.31
C GLY A 83 -5.87 5.60 -6.50
N GLU A 84 -4.95 4.68 -6.24
CA GLU A 84 -4.40 3.79 -7.27
C GLU A 84 -5.42 2.76 -7.78
N LEU A 85 -6.31 2.25 -6.92
CA LEU A 85 -7.44 1.42 -7.36
C LEU A 85 -8.37 2.16 -8.32
N ARG A 86 -8.69 3.42 -8.01
CA ARG A 86 -9.46 4.27 -8.92
C ARG A 86 -8.78 4.40 -10.28
N ARG A 87 -7.45 4.58 -10.29
CA ARG A 87 -6.67 4.66 -11.53
C ARG A 87 -6.72 3.35 -12.31
N TYR A 88 -6.50 2.23 -11.64
CA TYR A 88 -6.58 0.89 -12.23
C TYR A 88 -7.96 0.61 -12.85
N LEU A 89 -9.04 0.92 -12.13
CA LEU A 89 -10.42 0.79 -12.62
C LEU A 89 -10.67 1.64 -13.87
N LEU A 90 -10.25 2.90 -13.87
CA LEU A 90 -10.39 3.78 -15.04
C LEU A 90 -9.60 3.27 -16.25
N ASP A 91 -8.43 2.67 -16.04
CA ASP A 91 -7.64 2.06 -17.11
C ASP A 91 -8.30 0.78 -17.66
N GLY A 92 -8.93 -0.03 -16.81
CA GLY A 92 -9.76 -1.16 -17.23
C GLY A 92 -10.96 -0.72 -18.07
N ILE A 93 -11.70 0.29 -17.61
CA ILE A 93 -12.85 0.87 -18.34
C ILE A 93 -12.42 1.34 -19.74
N ARG A 94 -11.28 2.03 -19.87
CA ARG A 94 -10.75 2.48 -21.18
C ARG A 94 -10.44 1.33 -22.14
N LYS A 95 -10.10 0.16 -21.61
CA LYS A 95 -9.81 -1.07 -22.38
C LYS A 95 -11.06 -1.94 -22.60
N GLY A 96 -12.21 -1.56 -22.03
CA GLY A 96 -13.43 -2.36 -22.07
C GLY A 96 -13.41 -3.57 -21.11
N ASP A 97 -12.49 -3.61 -20.16
CA ASP A 97 -12.41 -4.65 -19.13
C ASP A 97 -13.07 -4.17 -17.83
N LEU A 98 -14.22 -4.76 -17.52
CA LEU A 98 -14.98 -4.51 -16.29
C LEU A 98 -15.06 -5.75 -15.39
N SER A 99 -14.31 -6.81 -15.73
CA SER A 99 -14.44 -8.13 -15.09
C SER A 99 -14.28 -8.08 -13.56
N ARG A 100 -13.49 -7.13 -13.06
CA ARG A 100 -13.21 -6.93 -11.63
C ARG A 100 -13.70 -5.59 -11.08
N GLY A 101 -14.61 -4.92 -11.80
CA GLY A 101 -15.11 -3.59 -11.44
C GLY A 101 -15.75 -3.56 -10.05
N GLU A 102 -16.76 -4.41 -9.84
CA GLU A 102 -17.50 -4.50 -8.58
C GLU A 102 -16.62 -4.90 -7.39
N GLU A 103 -15.71 -5.85 -7.61
CA GLU A 103 -14.78 -6.32 -6.57
C GLU A 103 -13.88 -5.19 -6.05
N LEU A 104 -13.28 -4.42 -6.97
CA LEU A 104 -12.39 -3.31 -6.60
C LEU A 104 -13.17 -2.12 -6.03
N LEU A 105 -14.41 -1.87 -6.50
CA LEU A 105 -15.28 -0.85 -5.90
C LEU A 105 -15.65 -1.22 -4.46
N SER A 106 -16.00 -2.48 -4.20
CA SER A 106 -16.26 -2.95 -2.84
C SER A 106 -15.04 -2.80 -1.93
N ALA A 107 -13.84 -3.12 -2.43
CA ALA A 107 -12.61 -2.93 -1.67
C ALA A 107 -12.35 -1.45 -1.34
N MET A 108 -12.67 -0.53 -2.26
CA MET A 108 -12.58 0.91 -1.99
C MET A 108 -13.59 1.37 -0.92
N ASP A 109 -14.80 0.82 -0.92
CA ASP A 109 -15.82 1.10 0.12
C ASP A 109 -15.40 0.55 1.49
N ASP A 110 -14.76 -0.62 1.53
CA ASP A 110 -14.20 -1.19 2.76
C ASP A 110 -13.08 -0.30 3.32
N ILE A 111 -12.17 0.17 2.46
CA ILE A 111 -11.13 1.14 2.84
C ILE A 111 -11.75 2.42 3.41
N TYR A 112 -12.76 2.98 2.74
CA TYR A 112 -13.46 4.17 3.21
C TYR A 112 -14.09 3.94 4.59
N SER A 113 -14.74 2.78 4.79
CA SER A 113 -15.38 2.41 6.05
C SER A 113 -14.38 2.30 7.20
N VAL A 114 -13.18 1.77 6.94
CA VAL A 114 -12.11 1.74 7.94
C VAL A 114 -11.66 3.17 8.27
N LEU A 115 -11.32 3.98 7.26
CA LEU A 115 -10.73 5.29 7.46
C LEU A 115 -11.70 6.30 8.12
N VAL A 116 -13.00 6.22 7.84
CA VAL A 116 -13.99 7.13 8.44
C VAL A 116 -14.27 6.83 9.91
N THR A 117 -13.98 5.61 10.38
CA THR A 117 -14.14 5.23 11.80
C THR A 117 -12.98 5.67 12.68
N MET A 118 -11.91 6.18 12.08
CA MET A 118 -10.75 6.68 12.82
C MET A 118 -10.93 8.17 13.14
N ASP A 119 -11.00 8.49 14.43
CA ASP A 119 -10.94 9.87 14.89
C ASP A 119 -9.49 10.40 14.71
N PHE A 120 -9.34 11.48 13.94
CA PHE A 120 -8.05 12.16 13.68
C PHE A 120 -7.63 13.12 14.80
#